data_AF-A0AAW4Q361-F1
#
_entry.id   AF-A0AAW4Q361-F1
#
_cell.length_a   1.000
_cell.length_b   1.000
_cell.length_c   1.000
_cell.angle_alpha   90.00
_cell.angle_beta   90.00
_cell.angle_gamma   90.00
#
_symmetry.space_group_name_H-M   'P 1'
#
loop_
_entity.id
_entity.type
_entity.pdbx_description
1 polymer ?
#
loop_
_entity_poly.entity_id
_entity_poly.type
_entity_poly.pdbx_seq_one_letter_code
_entity_poly.pdbx_strand_id
1 'polypeptide(L)'
;MRKACRFDNAVGVSFSALAFRDVREEAVQSIQRYFTEQLDERIGNIQAGALLSFFLEEIGPAVYNLAVQEVQERLQTRVAELDYECHQEPFGYWKKFDKRR
;
A
#
# COMPACT_ATOMS: atom_id res chain seq x y z
N MET A 1 -3.71 -29.03 -19.36
CA MET A 1 -4.05 -29.06 -17.92
C MET A 1 -2.96 -28.35 -17.10
N ARG A 2 -2.87 -27.02 -17.19
CA ARG A 2 -2.13 -26.20 -16.21
C ARG A 2 -3.19 -25.64 -15.30
N LYS A 3 -3.31 -26.20 -14.10
CA LYS A 3 -4.16 -25.66 -13.05
C LYS A 3 -3.71 -24.22 -12.84
N ALA A 4 -4.60 -23.28 -13.14
CA ALA A 4 -4.48 -21.90 -12.73
C ALA A 4 -4.04 -21.91 -11.27
N CYS A 5 -2.82 -21.44 -11.02
CA CYS A 5 -2.37 -21.14 -9.67
C CYS A 5 -3.40 -20.18 -9.10
N ARG A 6 -4.16 -20.75 -8.18
CA ARG A 6 -5.13 -20.10 -7.34
C ARG A 6 -4.47 -18.86 -6.75
N PHE A 7 -5.19 -17.75 -6.83
CA PHE A 7 -4.88 -16.47 -6.22
C PHE A 7 -4.99 -16.62 -4.69
N ASP A 8 -4.16 -17.49 -4.10
CA ASP A 8 -4.09 -17.69 -2.65
C ASP A 8 -3.22 -16.57 -2.08
N ASN A 9 -3.94 -15.54 -1.65
CA ASN A 9 -3.56 -14.37 -0.91
C ASN A 9 -2.60 -14.70 0.26
N ALA A 10 -1.29 -14.50 0.05
CA ALA A 10 -0.25 -14.72 1.08
C ALA A 10 -0.01 -13.50 1.99
N VAL A 11 -0.71 -12.39 1.76
CA VAL A 11 -0.69 -11.23 2.65
C VAL A 11 -2.10 -11.13 3.22
N GLY A 12 -2.30 -11.52 4.47
CA GLY A 12 -3.59 -11.49 5.16
C GLY A 12 -4.14 -10.09 5.41
N VAL A 13 -4.12 -9.22 4.41
CA VAL A 13 -4.85 -7.96 4.40
C VAL A 13 -6.25 -8.31 3.93
N SER A 14 -7.09 -8.69 4.89
CA SER A 14 -8.52 -8.52 4.72
C SER A 14 -8.71 -7.01 4.52
N PHE A 15 -8.74 -6.57 3.26
CA PHE A 15 -9.16 -5.22 2.89
C PHE A 15 -10.58 -5.11 3.45
N SER A 16 -10.68 -4.60 4.67
CA SER A 16 -11.88 -4.77 5.46
C SER A 16 -13.01 -4.09 4.69
N ALA A 17 -13.93 -4.90 4.20
CA ALA A 17 -15.04 -4.47 3.36
C ALA A 17 -15.92 -3.37 3.99
N LEU A 18 -15.70 -3.09 5.29
CA LEU A 18 -16.32 -2.01 6.05
C LEU A 18 -15.79 -0.62 5.70
N ALA A 19 -14.47 -0.42 5.52
CA ALA A 19 -13.93 0.91 5.20
C ALA A 19 -14.24 1.35 3.77
N PHE A 20 -14.41 0.38 2.86
CA PHE A 20 -14.69 0.66 1.46
C PHE A 20 -16.18 0.95 1.20
N ARG A 21 -17.10 0.60 2.11
CA ARG A 21 -18.55 0.76 1.86
C ARG A 21 -18.93 2.22 1.63
N ASP A 22 -18.40 3.13 2.44
CA ASP A 22 -18.71 4.56 2.35
C ASP A 22 -18.06 5.18 1.09
N VAL A 23 -16.82 4.80 0.80
CA VAL A 23 -16.07 5.28 -0.37
C VAL A 23 -16.61 4.71 -1.69
N ARG A 24 -17.27 3.55 -1.66
CA ARG A 24 -17.78 2.88 -2.87
C ARG A 24 -18.84 3.70 -3.58
N GLU A 25 -19.78 4.28 -2.85
CA GLU A 25 -20.86 5.09 -3.45
C GLU A 25 -20.30 6.34 -4.12
N GLU A 26 -19.36 7.02 -3.44
CA GLU A 26 -18.65 8.18 -4.00
C GLU A 26 -17.83 7.82 -5.24
N ALA A 27 -17.13 6.68 -5.20
CA ALA A 27 -16.35 6.20 -6.35
C ALA A 27 -17.25 5.87 -7.54
N VAL A 28 -18.41 5.23 -7.31
CA VAL A 28 -19.37 4.94 -8.38
C VAL A 28 -19.91 6.23 -8.99
N GLN A 29 -20.29 7.23 -8.19
CA GLN A 29 -20.74 8.54 -8.69
C GLN A 29 -19.64 9.25 -9.49
N SER A 30 -18.38 9.18 -9.03
CA SER A 30 -17.23 9.74 -9.74
C SER A 30 -17.04 9.10 -11.12
N ILE A 31 -17.16 7.77 -11.21
CA ILE A 31 -17.08 7.03 -12.48
C ILE A 31 -18.23 7.45 -13.41
N GLN A 32 -19.46 7.55 -12.90
CA GLN A 32 -20.60 8.01 -13.71
C GLN A 32 -20.38 9.43 -14.26
N ARG A 33 -19.84 10.34 -13.42
CA ARG A 33 -19.51 11.70 -13.83
C ARG A 33 -18.44 11.71 -14.92
N TYR A 34 -17.38 10.91 -14.77
CA TYR A 34 -16.31 10.80 -15.76
C TYR A 34 -16.84 10.36 -17.13
N PHE A 35 -17.69 9.33 -17.17
CA PHE A 35 -18.31 8.87 -18.43
C PHE A 35 -19.20 9.94 -19.06
N THR A 36 -19.98 10.66 -18.24
CA THR A 36 -20.86 11.71 -18.75
C THR A 36 -20.07 12.91 -19.28
N GLU A 37 -19.01 13.33 -18.59
CA GLU A 37 -18.24 14.54 -18.96
C GLU A 37 -17.21 14.28 -20.06
N GLN A 38 -16.57 13.11 -20.09
CA GLN A 38 -15.45 12.83 -20.99
C GLN A 38 -15.82 11.97 -22.19
N LEU A 39 -16.88 11.15 -22.07
CA LEU A 39 -17.30 10.22 -23.12
C LEU A 39 -18.68 10.55 -23.70
N ASP A 40 -19.36 11.58 -23.16
CA ASP A 40 -20.75 11.97 -23.49
C ASP A 40 -21.74 10.79 -23.39
N GLU A 41 -21.41 9.81 -22.55
CA GLU A 41 -22.19 8.59 -22.35
C GLU A 41 -22.66 8.48 -20.90
N ARG A 42 -23.94 8.17 -20.71
CA ARG A 42 -24.52 7.97 -19.38
C ARG A 42 -24.59 6.49 -19.05
N ILE A 43 -23.89 6.11 -17.98
CA ILE A 43 -23.91 4.74 -17.46
C ILE A 43 -24.73 4.63 -16.17
N GLY A 44 -25.42 3.51 -16.00
CA GLY A 44 -26.21 3.21 -14.81
C GLY A 44 -25.34 2.85 -13.60
N ASN A 45 -25.91 2.96 -12.39
CA ASN A 45 -25.23 2.65 -11.12
C ASN A 45 -24.68 1.20 -11.09
N ILE A 46 -25.42 0.25 -11.66
CA ILE A 46 -25.00 -1.17 -11.74
C ILE A 46 -23.76 -1.33 -12.62
N GLN A 47 -23.73 -0.67 -13.78
CA GLN A 47 -22.60 -0.75 -14.72
C GLN A 47 -21.35 -0.08 -14.12
N ALA A 48 -21.52 1.10 -13.52
CA ALA A 48 -20.44 1.80 -12.84
C ALA A 48 -19.89 1.00 -11.64
N GLY A 49 -20.77 0.36 -10.88
CA GLY A 49 -20.37 -0.55 -9.79
C GLY A 49 -19.64 -1.80 -10.26
N ALA A 50 -20.04 -2.38 -11.39
CA ALA A 50 -19.33 -3.50 -12.00
C ALA A 50 -17.93 -3.09 -12.49
N LEU A 51 -17.81 -1.93 -13.13
CA LEU A 51 -16.53 -1.39 -13.59
C LEU A 51 -15.59 -1.08 -12.43
N LEU A 52 -16.11 -0.50 -11.34
CA LEU A 52 -15.35 -0.30 -10.11
C LEU A 52 -14.83 -1.63 -9.56
N SER A 53 -15.67 -2.67 -9.54
CA SER A 53 -15.27 -3.99 -9.05
C SER A 53 -14.14 -4.59 -9.90
N PHE A 54 -14.23 -4.45 -11.22
CA PHE A 54 -13.17 -4.86 -12.14
C PHE A 54 -11.84 -4.14 -11.86
N PHE A 55 -11.85 -2.82 -11.67
CA PHE A 55 -10.62 -2.09 -11.34
C PHE A 55 -10.01 -2.53 -10.01
N LEU A 56 -10.83 -2.82 -9.00
CA LEU A 56 -10.34 -3.28 -7.71
C LEU A 56 -9.75 -4.69 -7.76
N GLU A 57 -10.33 -5.59 -8.57
CA GLU A 57 -9.83 -6.96 -8.70
C GLU A 57 -8.56 -7.03 -9.55
N GLU A 58 -8.49 -6.29 -10.66
CA GLU A 58 -7.37 -6.38 -11.61
C GLU A 58 -6.24 -5.36 -11.32
N ILE A 59 -6.59 -4.11 -11.03
CA ILE A 59 -5.61 -3.01 -10.89
C ILE A 59 -5.25 -2.78 -9.42
N GLY A 60 -6.20 -2.97 -8.51
CA GLY A 60 -6.03 -2.78 -7.07
C GLY A 60 -4.76 -3.43 -6.50
N PRO A 61 -4.52 -4.73 -6.74
CA PRO A 61 -3.33 -5.42 -6.24
C PRO A 61 -2.02 -4.86 -6.80
N ALA A 62 -2.01 -4.43 -8.06
CA ALA A 62 -0.80 -3.88 -8.69
C ALA A 62 -0.36 -2.57 -8.01
N VAL A 63 -1.31 -1.65 -7.80
CA VAL A 63 -1.04 -0.37 -7.12
C VAL A 63 -0.69 -0.59 -5.66
N TYR A 64 -1.43 -1.47 -4.96
CA TYR A 64 -1.20 -1.77 -3.56
C TYR A 64 0.20 -2.36 -3.32
N ASN A 65 0.62 -3.33 -4.13
CA ASN A 65 1.93 -3.96 -3.99
C ASN A 65 3.07 -2.96 -4.23
N LEU A 66 2.93 -2.07 -5.22
CA LEU A 66 3.90 -1.01 -5.46
C LEU A 66 3.99 -0.06 -4.24
N ALA A 67 2.85 0.35 -3.70
CA ALA A 67 2.81 1.21 -2.52
C ALA A 67 3.45 0.55 -1.29
N VAL A 68 3.20 -0.74 -1.07
CA VAL A 68 3.84 -1.51 0.01
C VAL A 68 5.35 -1.57 -0.18
N GLN A 69 5.82 -1.82 -1.40
CA GLN A 69 7.25 -1.84 -1.71
C GLN A 69 7.90 -0.47 -1.42
N GLU A 70 7.27 0.63 -1.87
CA GLU A 70 7.77 1.98 -1.64
C GLU A 70 7.85 2.32 -0.14
N VAL A 71 6.83 1.93 0.64
CA VAL A 71 6.84 2.12 2.10
C VAL A 71 7.95 1.29 2.76
N GLN A 72 8.16 0.05 2.31
CA GLN A 72 9.24 -0.80 2.81
C GLN A 72 10.62 -0.17 2.56
N GLU A 73 10.89 0.31 1.35
CA GLU A 73 12.17 0.96 1.00
C GLU A 73 12.43 2.20 1.87
N ARG A 74 11.40 3.05 2.05
CA ARG A 74 11.49 4.25 2.90
C ARG A 74 11.78 3.89 4.36
N LEU A 75 11.09 2.89 4.90
CA LEU A 75 11.30 2.46 6.29
C LEU A 75 12.65 1.79 6.49
N GLN A 76 13.11 0.95 5.55
CA GLN A 76 14.42 0.32 5.62
C GLN A 76 15.54 1.36 5.69
N THR A 77 15.43 2.44 4.91
CA THR A 77 16.38 3.55 4.97
C THR A 77 16.44 4.18 6.36
N ARG A 78 15.28 4.47 6.96
CA ARG A 78 15.22 5.03 8.33
C ARG A 78 15.76 4.07 9.38
N VAL A 79 15.49 2.79 9.24
CA VAL A 79 16.02 1.76 10.15
C VAL A 79 17.55 1.68 10.06
N ALA A 80 18.11 1.80 8.85
CA ALA A 80 19.56 1.83 8.67
C ALA A 80 20.21 3.10 9.27
N GLU A 81 19.55 4.26 9.15
CA GLU A 81 20.01 5.51 9.78
C GLU A 81 20.10 5.39 11.31
N LEU A 82 19.13 4.72 11.95
CA LEU A 82 19.11 4.52 13.40
C LEU A 82 20.33 3.76 13.92
N ASP A 83 20.84 2.78 13.15
CA ASP A 83 22.03 2.02 13.54
C ASP A 83 23.23 2.96 13.72
N TYR A 84 23.40 3.93 12.82
CA TYR A 84 24.47 4.92 12.93
C TYR A 84 24.24 5.93 14.05
N GLU A 85 23.03 6.50 14.16
CA GLU A 85 22.73 7.55 15.14
C GLU A 85 22.80 7.07 16.59
N CYS A 86 22.38 5.83 16.83
CA CYS A 86 22.31 5.25 18.18
C CYS A 86 23.52 4.38 18.54
N HIS A 87 24.50 4.25 17.64
CA HIS A 87 25.70 3.45 17.88
C HIS A 87 26.52 4.00 19.05
N GLN A 88 26.82 3.15 20.04
CA GLN A 88 27.73 3.46 21.13
C GLN A 88 28.90 2.48 21.14
N GLU A 89 30.12 3.01 21.27
CA GLU A 89 31.31 2.17 21.33
C GLU A 89 31.35 1.37 22.65
N PRO A 90 31.43 0.03 22.60
CA PRO A 90 31.50 -0.79 23.80
C PRO A 90 32.86 -0.62 24.52
N PHE A 91 32.89 -0.93 25.82
CA PHE A 91 34.10 -0.94 26.66
C PHE A 91 34.85 0.40 26.78
N GLY A 92 34.17 1.54 26.59
CA GLY A 92 34.75 2.87 26.77
C GLY A 92 35.09 3.27 28.22
N TYR A 93 34.93 2.39 29.21
CA TYR A 93 35.10 2.71 30.64
C TYR A 93 36.55 3.11 30.97
N TRP A 94 37.54 2.29 30.62
CA TRP A 94 38.95 2.53 30.96
C TRP A 94 39.59 3.67 30.15
N LYS A 95 39.10 3.90 28.91
CA LYS A 95 39.54 5.04 28.06
C LYS A 95 39.35 6.42 28.74
N LYS A 96 38.43 6.53 29.71
CA LYS A 96 38.20 7.77 30.49
C LYS A 96 39.31 8.07 31.50
N PHE A 97 40.04 7.05 31.94
CA PHE A 97 41.06 7.18 32.98
C PHE A 97 42.47 7.33 32.40
N ASP A 98 42.75 6.73 31.24
CA ASP A 98 44.07 6.84 30.57
C ASP A 98 44.40 8.27 30.10
N LYS A 99 43.39 9.11 29.79
CA LYS A 99 43.61 10.52 29.41
C LYS A 99 44.09 11.44 30.55
N ARG A 100 44.04 10.98 31.80
CA ARG A 100 44.40 11.79 32.99
C ARG A 100 45.81 11.52 33.50
N ARG A 101 46.57 10.66 32.85
CA ARG A 101 47.93 10.28 33.20
C ARG A 101 48.91 10.79 32.15
#